data_AF-A0AAW0DH67-F1
#
_entry.id   AF-A0AAW0DH67-F1
#
_cell.length_a   1.000
_cell.length_b   1.000
_cell.length_c   1.000
_cell.angle_alpha   90.00
_cell.angle_beta   90.00
_cell.angle_gamma   90.00
#
_symmetry.space_group_name_H-M   'P 1'
#
loop_
_entity.id
_entity.type
_entity.pdbx_description
1 polymer ?
#
loop_
_entity_poly.entity_id
_entity_poly.type
_entity_poly.pdbx_seq_one_letter_code
_entity_poly.pdbx_strand_id
1 'polypeptide(L)'
;MDDSDLAILRVQVQSVMEMSVTQLEAVINDKKIGLSSDYPHRYISTLQDDNLALALKAIIIGYLITDGREISRELQVDAVRMSYEKDSAVFAGTGSGKTLIIAILIWMTGDRKVCFTVSPLKRLQSTQAKDFRLKYKIPKLAINGETDRTVKFWLARAGFVNGLGSSVDESTSMGGEIGGSTTSVSGSVDSGAQKMEGNG
;
A
#
# COMPACT_ATOMS: atom_id res chain seq x y z
N MET A 1 16.67 -2.36 -2.70
CA MET A 1 16.11 -1.34 -1.81
C MET A 1 16.44 -1.81 -0.43
N ASP A 2 17.35 -1.11 0.21
CA ASP A 2 17.65 -1.38 1.62
C ASP A 2 16.57 -0.75 2.51
N ASP A 3 16.65 -1.00 3.81
CA ASP A 3 15.66 -0.49 4.76
C ASP A 3 15.66 1.04 4.84
N SER A 4 16.78 1.69 4.52
CA SER A 4 16.93 3.15 4.51
C SER A 4 16.11 3.78 3.38
N ASP A 5 16.20 3.23 2.18
CA ASP A 5 15.40 3.68 1.04
C ASP A 5 13.89 3.60 1.33
N LEU A 6 13.44 2.51 1.99
CA LEU A 6 12.03 2.33 2.33
C LEU A 6 11.56 3.32 3.40
N ALA A 7 12.41 3.61 4.39
CA ALA A 7 12.14 4.62 5.40
C ALA A 7 12.01 6.02 4.76
N ILE A 8 12.88 6.37 3.81
CA ILE A 8 12.80 7.62 3.06
C ILE A 8 11.47 7.71 2.30
N LEU A 9 11.08 6.63 1.60
CA LEU A 9 9.81 6.60 0.87
C LEU A 9 8.61 6.79 1.81
N ARG A 10 8.62 6.18 2.99
CA ARG A 10 7.57 6.36 4.01
C ARG A 10 7.45 7.82 4.44
N VAL A 11 8.58 8.47 4.74
CA VAL A 11 8.60 9.89 5.10
C VAL A 11 8.06 10.75 3.95
N GLN A 12 8.43 10.45 2.70
CA GLN A 12 7.92 11.17 1.53
C GLN A 12 6.41 11.00 1.38
N VAL A 13 5.89 9.77 1.49
CA VAL A 13 4.45 9.51 1.38
C VAL A 13 3.68 10.19 2.52
N GLN A 14 4.18 10.11 3.76
CA GLN A 14 3.55 10.77 4.90
C GLN A 14 3.51 12.30 4.70
N SER A 15 4.61 12.88 4.23
CA SER A 15 4.67 14.31 3.90
C SER A 15 3.62 14.68 2.84
N VAL A 16 3.47 13.89 1.77
CA VAL A 16 2.44 14.10 0.74
C VAL A 16 1.02 14.02 1.31
N MET A 17 0.77 13.12 2.27
CA MET A 17 -0.54 13.00 2.91
C MET A 17 -0.93 14.23 3.73
N GLU A 18 0.05 14.99 4.24
CA GLU A 18 -0.14 16.19 5.06
C GLU A 18 -0.15 17.50 4.25
N MET A 19 0.26 17.46 2.97
CA MET A 19 0.34 18.65 2.11
C MET A 19 -1.04 19.22 1.75
N SER A 20 -1.08 20.56 1.67
CA SER A 20 -2.16 21.34 1.06
C SER A 20 -2.15 21.22 -0.47
N VAL A 21 -3.27 21.57 -1.12
CA VAL A 21 -3.40 21.55 -2.59
C VAL A 21 -2.27 22.34 -3.27
N THR A 22 -1.96 23.56 -2.81
CA THR A 22 -0.90 24.39 -3.40
C THR A 22 0.48 23.73 -3.30
N GLN A 23 0.77 23.03 -2.19
CA GLN A 23 2.03 22.29 -2.05
C GLN A 23 2.06 21.07 -2.98
N LEU A 24 0.95 20.35 -3.12
CA LEU A 24 0.83 19.22 -4.03
C LEU A 24 1.04 19.67 -5.49
N GLU A 25 0.43 20.77 -5.91
CA GLU A 25 0.64 21.36 -7.25
C GLU A 25 2.10 21.76 -7.47
N ALA A 26 2.76 22.34 -6.47
CA ALA A 26 4.18 22.66 -6.54
C ALA A 26 5.03 21.39 -6.78
N VAL A 27 4.71 20.28 -6.11
CA VAL A 27 5.39 18.99 -6.33
C VAL A 27 5.14 18.46 -7.74
N ILE A 28 3.90 18.53 -8.25
CA ILE A 28 3.56 18.13 -9.62
C ILE A 28 4.39 18.91 -10.65
N ASN A 29 4.53 20.22 -10.44
CA ASN A 29 5.28 21.10 -11.33
C ASN A 29 6.80 20.86 -11.24
N ASP A 30 7.37 20.80 -10.02
CA ASP A 30 8.79 20.57 -9.79
C ASP A 30 9.26 19.23 -10.38
N LYS A 31 8.48 18.16 -10.16
CA LYS A 31 8.77 16.83 -10.69
C LYS A 31 8.37 16.66 -12.15
N LYS A 32 7.83 17.70 -12.80
CA LYS A 32 7.34 17.68 -14.19
C LYS A 32 6.31 16.58 -14.46
N ILE A 33 5.57 16.16 -13.44
CA ILE A 33 4.55 15.12 -13.54
C ILE A 33 3.43 15.56 -14.48
N GLY A 34 3.04 16.84 -14.38
CA GLY A 34 2.02 17.44 -15.24
C GLY A 34 2.44 17.61 -16.71
N LEU A 35 3.64 17.21 -17.12
CA LEU A 35 4.04 17.20 -18.55
C LEU A 35 3.86 15.82 -19.19
N SER A 36 3.56 14.79 -18.40
CA SER A 36 3.34 13.43 -18.90
C SER A 36 2.03 13.33 -19.67
N SER A 37 2.02 12.60 -20.79
CA SER A 37 0.79 12.31 -21.55
C SER A 37 -0.21 11.45 -20.77
N ASP A 38 0.25 10.71 -19.77
CA ASP A 38 -0.62 9.93 -18.87
C ASP A 38 -1.26 10.79 -17.76
N TYR A 39 -0.81 12.03 -17.56
CA TYR A 39 -1.36 12.91 -16.52
C TYR A 39 -2.79 13.34 -16.90
N PRO A 40 -3.80 13.10 -16.05
CA PRO A 40 -5.20 13.28 -16.42
C PRO A 40 -5.69 14.73 -16.27
N HIS A 41 -5.11 15.65 -17.07
CA HIS A 41 -5.36 17.10 -16.98
C HIS A 41 -6.84 17.48 -16.92
N ARG A 42 -7.64 16.92 -17.85
CA ARG A 42 -9.06 17.25 -17.97
C ARG A 42 -9.81 16.87 -16.70
N TYR A 43 -9.62 15.63 -16.25
CA TYR A 43 -10.24 15.15 -15.02
C TYR A 43 -9.84 15.98 -13.79
N ILE A 44 -8.54 16.26 -13.61
CA ILE A 44 -8.06 17.07 -12.49
C ILE A 44 -8.70 18.46 -12.49
N SER A 45 -8.85 19.10 -13.66
CA SER A 45 -9.49 20.42 -13.77
C SER A 45 -10.97 20.44 -13.38
N THR A 46 -11.64 19.29 -13.30
CA THR A 46 -13.03 19.19 -12.87
C THR A 46 -13.20 19.04 -11.36
N LEU A 47 -12.12 18.78 -10.62
CA LEU A 47 -12.16 18.54 -9.19
C LEU A 47 -11.90 19.83 -8.39
N GLN A 48 -12.47 19.89 -7.19
CA GLN A 48 -12.27 20.98 -6.24
C GLN A 48 -12.02 20.42 -4.83
N ASP A 49 -11.48 21.27 -3.95
CA ASP A 49 -11.30 21.01 -2.51
C ASP A 49 -10.61 19.66 -2.21
N ASP A 50 -11.17 18.90 -1.25
CA ASP A 50 -10.62 17.62 -0.79
C ASP A 50 -10.54 16.56 -1.90
N ASN A 51 -11.43 16.62 -2.90
CA ASN A 51 -11.39 15.71 -4.03
C ASN A 51 -10.15 15.96 -4.90
N LEU A 52 -9.81 17.23 -5.13
CA LEU A 52 -8.60 17.60 -5.83
C LEU A 52 -7.36 17.18 -5.02
N ALA A 53 -7.35 17.45 -3.72
CA ALA A 53 -6.25 17.04 -2.84
C ALA A 53 -6.00 15.53 -2.89
N LEU A 54 -7.04 14.70 -2.75
CA LEU A 54 -6.93 13.24 -2.83
C LEU A 54 -6.44 12.77 -4.20
N ALA A 55 -6.93 13.38 -5.28
CA ALA A 55 -6.49 13.03 -6.63
C ALA A 55 -5.01 13.32 -6.86
N LEU A 56 -4.53 14.50 -6.45
CA LEU A 56 -3.12 14.86 -6.55
C LEU A 56 -2.23 13.97 -5.67
N LYS A 57 -2.66 13.67 -4.44
CA LYS A 57 -1.96 12.71 -3.55
C LYS A 57 -1.82 11.33 -4.23
N ALA A 58 -2.90 10.81 -4.81
CA ALA A 58 -2.87 9.52 -5.51
C ALA A 58 -1.89 9.52 -6.71
N ILE A 59 -1.81 10.62 -7.46
CA ILE A 59 -0.86 10.77 -8.57
C ILE A 59 0.59 10.79 -8.06
N ILE A 60 0.88 11.63 -7.06
CA ILE A 60 2.24 11.79 -6.52
C ILE A 60 2.70 10.49 -5.87
N ILE A 61 1.85 9.84 -5.06
CA ILE A 61 2.19 8.55 -4.42
C ILE A 61 2.43 7.49 -5.49
N GLY A 62 1.56 7.39 -6.51
CA GLY A 62 1.76 6.48 -7.64
C GLY A 62 3.11 6.67 -8.34
N TYR A 63 3.50 7.93 -8.56
CA TYR A 63 4.80 8.29 -9.11
C TYR A 63 5.95 7.86 -8.18
N LEU A 64 5.89 8.16 -6.89
CA LEU A 64 6.94 7.83 -5.92
C LEU A 64 7.14 6.31 -5.76
N ILE A 65 6.06 5.56 -5.59
CA ILE A 65 6.14 4.12 -5.33
C ILE A 65 6.61 3.34 -6.54
N THR A 66 6.52 3.91 -7.74
CA THR A 66 6.99 3.32 -9.00
C THR A 66 8.36 3.85 -9.46
N ASP A 67 9.07 4.62 -8.62
CA ASP A 67 10.36 5.28 -8.98
C ASP A 67 10.24 6.23 -10.17
N GLY A 68 9.11 6.92 -10.26
CA GLY A 68 8.81 7.87 -11.33
C GLY A 68 8.50 7.25 -12.69
N ARG A 69 8.34 5.93 -12.76
CA ARG A 69 8.11 5.21 -14.02
C ARG A 69 6.67 5.26 -14.50
N GLU A 70 5.71 5.48 -13.61
CA GLU A 70 4.29 5.50 -13.95
C GLU A 70 3.58 6.72 -13.38
N ILE A 71 2.63 7.25 -14.16
CA ILE A 71 1.68 8.28 -13.73
C ILE A 71 0.29 7.66 -13.69
N SER A 72 -0.41 7.86 -12.58
CA SER A 72 -1.77 7.37 -12.39
C SER A 72 -2.72 8.02 -13.39
N ARG A 73 -3.39 7.19 -14.20
CA ARG A 73 -4.38 7.63 -15.20
C ARG A 73 -5.70 7.98 -14.55
N GLU A 74 -6.55 8.71 -15.26
CA GLU A 74 -7.88 9.15 -14.79
C GLU A 74 -8.66 8.07 -14.03
N LEU A 75 -8.91 6.91 -14.66
CA LEU A 75 -9.65 5.81 -14.03
C LEU A 75 -8.99 5.27 -12.76
N GLN A 76 -7.67 5.33 -12.66
CA GLN A 76 -6.95 4.88 -11.48
C GLN A 76 -7.05 5.92 -10.36
N VAL A 77 -6.89 7.20 -10.69
CA VAL A 77 -7.01 8.31 -9.73
C VAL A 77 -8.43 8.40 -9.18
N ASP A 78 -9.44 8.31 -10.05
CA ASP A 78 -10.84 8.30 -9.64
C ASP A 78 -11.17 7.09 -8.76
N ALA A 79 -10.71 5.89 -9.14
CA ALA A 79 -10.89 4.70 -8.33
C ALA A 79 -10.23 4.83 -6.94
N VAL A 80 -9.01 5.38 -6.83
CA VAL A 80 -8.38 5.64 -5.53
C VAL A 80 -9.23 6.62 -4.71
N ARG A 81 -9.61 7.76 -5.30
CA ARG A 81 -10.42 8.79 -4.64
C ARG A 81 -11.75 8.24 -4.11
N MET A 82 -12.42 7.41 -4.89
CA MET A 82 -13.70 6.81 -4.53
C MET A 82 -13.58 5.66 -3.52
N SER A 83 -12.40 5.05 -3.39
CA SER A 83 -12.14 3.90 -2.50
C SER A 83 -11.43 4.26 -1.20
N TYR A 84 -10.83 5.45 -1.12
CA TYR A 84 -10.12 5.86 0.08
C TYR A 84 -11.11 5.97 1.26
N GLU A 85 -10.91 5.13 2.27
CA GLU A 85 -11.75 5.01 3.47
C GLU A 85 -13.22 4.64 3.22
N LYS A 86 -13.52 4.03 2.06
CA LYS A 86 -14.88 3.64 1.65
C LYS A 86 -14.88 2.29 0.96
N ASP A 87 -15.99 1.56 1.11
CA ASP A 87 -16.24 0.36 0.31
C ASP A 87 -16.57 0.77 -1.13
N SER A 88 -15.95 0.10 -2.10
CA SER A 88 -16.10 0.43 -3.51
C SER A 88 -16.06 -0.80 -4.41
N ALA A 89 -16.64 -0.66 -5.60
CA ALA A 89 -16.53 -1.64 -6.68
C ALA A 89 -15.93 -0.97 -7.91
N VAL A 90 -14.75 -1.44 -8.33
CA VAL A 90 -14.02 -0.89 -9.48
C VAL A 90 -14.13 -1.85 -10.67
N PHE A 91 -14.88 -1.44 -11.69
CA PHE A 91 -15.05 -2.21 -12.93
C PHE A 91 -14.03 -1.74 -13.97
N ALA A 92 -13.05 -2.58 -14.29
CA ALA A 92 -12.05 -2.24 -15.28
C ALA A 92 -11.49 -3.48 -16.00
N GLY A 93 -11.21 -3.33 -17.29
CA GLY A 93 -10.64 -4.37 -18.14
C GLY A 93 -9.24 -4.85 -17.69
N THR A 94 -8.76 -5.91 -18.31
CA THR A 94 -7.36 -6.34 -18.16
C THR A 94 -6.41 -5.26 -18.68
N GLY A 95 -5.27 -5.07 -18.01
CA GLY A 95 -4.29 -4.04 -18.40
C GLY A 95 -4.62 -2.61 -17.94
N SER A 96 -5.78 -2.38 -17.29
CA SER A 96 -6.13 -1.05 -16.77
C SER A 96 -5.28 -0.57 -15.58
N GLY A 97 -4.42 -1.43 -15.04
CA GLY A 97 -3.55 -1.10 -13.91
C GLY A 97 -4.25 -1.16 -12.54
N LYS A 98 -5.25 -2.04 -12.35
CA LYS A 98 -5.91 -2.26 -11.05
C LYS A 98 -4.94 -2.46 -9.88
N THR A 99 -3.81 -3.11 -10.12
CA THR A 99 -2.80 -3.34 -9.07
C THR A 99 -2.21 -2.03 -8.55
N LEU A 100 -2.04 -1.00 -9.40
CA LEU A 100 -1.53 0.29 -8.98
C LEU A 100 -2.52 1.01 -8.06
N ILE A 101 -3.83 0.91 -8.33
CA ILE A 101 -4.90 1.44 -7.47
C ILE A 101 -4.76 0.86 -6.05
N ILE A 102 -4.64 -0.46 -5.95
CA ILE A 102 -4.49 -1.15 -4.66
C ILE A 102 -3.18 -0.73 -3.96
N ALA A 103 -2.08 -0.62 -4.71
CA ALA A 103 -0.80 -0.20 -4.14
C ALA A 103 -0.85 1.22 -3.57
N ILE A 104 -1.46 2.17 -4.29
CA ILE A 104 -1.64 3.54 -3.82
C ILE A 104 -2.50 3.55 -2.55
N LEU A 105 -3.61 2.83 -2.52
CA LEU A 105 -4.49 2.76 -1.35
C LEU A 105 -3.77 2.21 -0.11
N ILE A 106 -2.94 1.16 -0.27
CA ILE A 106 -2.12 0.63 0.83
C ILE A 106 -1.19 1.71 1.38
N TRP A 107 -0.47 2.42 0.50
CA TRP A 107 0.44 3.50 0.91
C TRP A 107 -0.28 4.68 1.57
N MET A 108 -1.44 5.09 1.06
CA MET A 108 -2.24 6.17 1.64
C MET A 108 -2.81 5.81 3.02
N THR A 109 -3.04 4.53 3.27
CA THR A 109 -3.61 4.03 4.54
C THR A 109 -2.57 3.97 5.67
N GLY A 110 -1.29 4.02 5.34
CA GLY A 110 -0.17 4.07 6.27
C GLY A 110 0.18 2.73 6.93
N ASP A 111 1.22 2.76 7.76
CA ASP A 111 1.92 1.57 8.28
C ASP A 111 1.15 0.74 9.31
N ARG A 112 -0.03 1.21 9.76
CA ARG A 112 -0.77 0.59 10.88
C ARG A 112 -1.86 -0.40 10.44
N LYS A 113 -1.98 -0.70 9.15
CA LYS A 113 -3.05 -1.59 8.66
C LYS A 113 -2.50 -2.79 7.90
N VAL A 114 -3.11 -3.93 8.18
CA VAL A 114 -2.88 -5.15 7.40
C VAL A 114 -3.82 -5.13 6.19
N CYS A 115 -3.27 -5.24 4.99
CA CYS A 115 -4.06 -5.35 3.77
C CYS A 115 -4.17 -6.81 3.34
N PHE A 116 -5.42 -7.22 3.07
CA PHE A 116 -5.73 -8.52 2.52
C PHE A 116 -6.19 -8.36 1.07
N THR A 117 -5.51 -9.05 0.16
CA THR A 117 -6.02 -9.24 -1.21
C THR A 117 -6.36 -10.70 -1.41
N VAL A 118 -7.58 -10.95 -1.86
CA VAL A 118 -8.08 -12.29 -2.18
C VAL A 118 -8.13 -12.43 -3.70
N SER A 119 -7.62 -13.54 -4.20
CA SER A 119 -7.68 -13.87 -5.62
C SER A 119 -7.95 -15.36 -5.78
N PRO A 120 -8.84 -15.78 -6.69
CA PRO A 120 -9.09 -17.19 -6.91
C PRO A 120 -7.94 -17.90 -7.66
N LEU A 121 -7.03 -17.14 -8.29
CA LEU A 121 -5.97 -17.69 -9.13
C LEU A 121 -4.62 -17.65 -8.43
N LYS A 122 -4.11 -18.82 -8.06
CA LYS A 122 -2.81 -18.99 -7.38
C LYS A 122 -1.64 -18.34 -8.13
N ARG A 123 -1.53 -18.56 -9.45
CA ARG A 123 -0.48 -17.94 -10.27
C ARG A 123 -0.54 -16.41 -10.22
N LEU A 124 -1.75 -15.85 -10.25
CA LEU A 124 -1.96 -14.40 -10.16
C LEU A 124 -1.50 -13.86 -8.81
N GLN A 125 -1.74 -14.58 -7.71
CA GLN A 125 -1.26 -14.19 -6.38
C GLN A 125 0.27 -14.12 -6.33
N SER A 126 0.97 -15.12 -6.88
CA SER A 126 2.44 -15.14 -6.88
C SER A 126 3.01 -13.98 -7.72
N THR A 127 2.45 -13.71 -8.90
CA THR A 127 2.85 -12.57 -9.72
C THR A 127 2.58 -11.25 -9.01
N GLN A 128 1.37 -11.07 -8.45
CA GLN A 128 1.05 -9.86 -7.70
C GLN A 128 1.95 -9.67 -6.48
N ALA A 129 2.20 -10.72 -5.68
CA ALA A 129 3.10 -10.63 -4.52
C ALA A 129 4.51 -10.19 -4.93
N LYS A 130 5.01 -10.69 -6.07
CA LYS A 130 6.28 -10.25 -6.66
C LYS A 130 6.22 -8.78 -7.08
N ASP A 131 5.16 -8.35 -7.76
CA ASP A 131 5.00 -6.96 -8.22
C ASP A 131 4.87 -5.98 -7.04
N PHE A 132 4.07 -6.32 -6.02
CA PHE A 132 3.98 -5.55 -4.78
C PHE A 132 5.34 -5.35 -4.14
N ARG A 133 6.14 -6.41 -4.03
CA ARG A 133 7.46 -6.31 -3.42
C ARG A 133 8.46 -5.54 -4.29
N LEU A 134 8.58 -5.89 -5.57
CA LEU A 134 9.66 -5.40 -6.42
C LEU A 134 9.35 -4.07 -7.08
N LYS A 135 8.08 -3.83 -7.45
CA LYS A 135 7.66 -2.64 -8.17
C LYS A 135 7.09 -1.57 -7.24
N TYR A 136 6.21 -1.96 -6.31
CA TYR A 136 5.49 -1.01 -5.44
C TYR A 136 6.09 -0.91 -4.02
N LYS A 137 7.15 -1.67 -3.74
CA LYS A 137 7.92 -1.64 -2.49
C LYS A 137 7.07 -1.95 -1.25
N ILE A 138 6.04 -2.77 -1.43
CA ILE A 138 5.12 -3.24 -0.39
C ILE A 138 5.52 -4.66 -0.01
N PRO A 139 5.94 -4.91 1.25
CA PRO A 139 6.12 -6.26 1.76
C PRO A 139 4.83 -7.07 1.60
N LYS A 140 4.89 -8.19 0.89
CA LYS A 140 3.70 -9.00 0.62
C LYS A 140 4.01 -10.49 0.62
N LEU A 141 3.12 -11.25 1.24
CA LEU A 141 3.16 -12.71 1.28
C LEU A 141 1.91 -13.29 0.62
N ALA A 142 2.10 -14.17 -0.38
CA ALA A 142 1.02 -14.99 -0.90
C ALA A 142 0.82 -16.21 0.02
N ILE A 143 -0.39 -16.39 0.55
CA ILE A 143 -0.77 -17.55 1.37
C ILE A 143 -1.75 -18.40 0.55
N ASN A 144 -1.41 -19.66 0.35
CA ASN A 144 -2.23 -20.64 -0.35
C ASN A 144 -2.02 -22.05 0.20
N GLY A 145 -2.61 -23.07 -0.44
CA GLY A 145 -2.55 -24.46 0.04
C GLY A 145 -1.15 -25.07 0.17
N GLU A 146 -0.14 -24.49 -0.48
CA GLU A 146 1.27 -24.93 -0.37
C GLU A 146 2.10 -24.08 0.61
N THR A 147 1.50 -23.08 1.28
CA THR A 147 2.23 -22.29 2.26
C THR A 147 2.58 -23.15 3.47
N ASP A 148 3.85 -23.11 3.85
CA ASP A 148 4.39 -23.82 5.00
C ASP A 148 3.64 -23.38 6.29
N ARG A 149 3.23 -24.39 7.07
CA ARG A 149 2.41 -24.22 8.28
C ARG A 149 3.25 -24.18 9.56
N THR A 150 4.57 -24.32 9.45
CA THR A 150 5.47 -24.37 10.62
C THR A 150 5.61 -23.01 11.27
N VAL A 151 5.67 -23.00 12.60
CA VAL A 151 5.89 -21.77 13.39
C VAL A 151 7.18 -21.06 12.96
N LYS A 152 8.24 -21.81 12.64
CA LYS A 152 9.51 -21.26 12.16
C LYS A 152 9.35 -20.44 10.86
N PHE A 153 8.54 -20.92 9.91
CA PHE A 153 8.27 -20.20 8.67
C PHE A 153 7.60 -18.84 8.95
N TRP A 154 6.63 -18.83 9.86
CA TRP A 154 5.87 -17.63 10.22
C TRP A 154 6.70 -16.67 11.07
N LEU A 155 7.49 -17.14 12.04
CA LEU A 155 8.38 -16.29 12.84
C LEU A 155 9.44 -15.58 11.97
N ALA A 156 10.04 -16.30 11.00
CA ALA A 156 10.98 -15.71 10.06
C ALA A 156 10.35 -14.58 9.21
N ARG A 157 9.03 -14.61 9.02
CA ARG A 157 8.27 -13.61 8.24
C ARG A 157 7.56 -12.59 9.10
N ALA A 158 7.27 -12.91 10.36
CA ALA A 158 6.91 -11.94 11.39
C ALA A 158 8.08 -10.99 11.61
N GLY A 159 9.33 -11.47 11.58
CA GLY A 159 10.53 -10.62 11.52
C GLY A 159 10.71 -9.83 10.21
N PHE A 160 10.04 -10.21 9.12
CA PHE A 160 9.98 -9.44 7.86
C PHE A 160 8.87 -8.36 7.90
N VAL A 161 7.88 -8.57 8.76
CA VAL A 161 6.80 -7.64 9.15
C VAL A 161 7.26 -6.71 10.30
N ASN A 162 8.18 -7.18 11.14
CA ASN A 162 8.78 -6.53 12.32
C ASN A 162 10.27 -6.17 12.11
N GLY A 163 10.78 -6.18 10.87
CA GLY A 163 12.18 -5.81 10.55
C GLY A 163 12.51 -4.34 10.84
N LEU A 164 11.51 -3.57 11.29
CA LEU A 164 11.66 -2.33 12.04
C LEU A 164 11.67 -2.66 13.54
N GLY A 165 12.84 -3.04 14.07
CA GLY A 165 13.15 -2.91 15.50
C GLY A 165 12.59 -3.95 16.48
N SER A 166 13.52 -4.73 17.03
CA SER A 166 13.56 -5.31 18.39
C SER A 166 12.97 -6.70 18.67
N SER A 167 13.60 -7.30 19.68
CA SER A 167 13.56 -8.65 20.24
C SER A 167 12.21 -9.38 20.28
N VAL A 168 12.32 -10.70 20.09
CA VAL A 168 11.33 -11.76 20.31
C VAL A 168 10.70 -11.67 21.70
N ASP A 169 9.38 -11.87 21.80
CA ASP A 169 8.78 -12.86 22.71
C ASP A 169 7.32 -13.23 22.38
N GLU A 170 7.09 -14.54 22.46
CA GLU A 170 5.89 -15.33 22.69
C GLU A 170 4.71 -15.45 21.70
N SER A 171 4.15 -16.66 21.78
CA SER A 171 3.35 -17.43 20.84
C SER A 171 1.84 -17.25 20.99
N THR A 172 1.10 -17.25 19.88
CA THR A 172 -0.28 -17.74 19.85
C THR A 172 -0.61 -18.35 18.49
N SER A 173 -0.99 -19.63 18.51
CA SER A 173 -1.51 -20.41 17.38
C SER A 173 -3.00 -20.13 17.20
N MET A 174 -3.43 -19.72 16.00
CA MET A 174 -4.83 -19.72 15.61
C MET A 174 -4.95 -20.39 14.24
N GLY A 175 -5.30 -21.67 14.25
CA GLY A 175 -5.67 -22.44 13.06
C GLY A 175 -7.16 -22.27 12.79
N GLY A 176 -7.50 -21.77 11.60
CA GLY A 176 -8.85 -21.78 11.05
C GLY A 176 -8.79 -22.11 9.57
N GLU A 177 -9.37 -23.25 9.18
CA GLU A 177 -9.65 -23.56 7.78
C GLU A 177 -10.84 -22.72 7.31
N ILE A 178 -10.64 -21.91 6.28
CA ILE A 178 -11.74 -21.29 5.53
C ILE A 178 -11.61 -21.77 4.09
N GLY A 179 -12.65 -22.49 3.63
CA GLY A 179 -12.70 -23.11 2.32
C GLY A 179 -12.55 -22.14 1.15
N GLY A 180 -11.86 -22.63 0.11
CA GLY A 180 -11.98 -22.18 -1.29
C GLY A 180 -11.38 -20.82 -1.67
N SER A 181 -11.06 -19.94 -0.73
CA SER A 181 -10.58 -18.58 -1.01
C SER A 181 -9.21 -18.36 -0.37
N THR A 182 -8.20 -17.99 -1.16
CA THR A 182 -6.83 -17.82 -0.68
C THR A 182 -6.46 -16.35 -0.57
N THR A 183 -5.85 -16.00 0.56
CA THR A 183 -5.72 -14.64 1.09
C THR A 183 -4.23 -14.26 1.15
N SER A 184 -3.82 -13.13 0.58
CA SER A 184 -2.45 -12.62 0.78
C SER A 184 -2.41 -11.58 1.90
N VAL A 185 -1.42 -11.65 2.78
CA VAL A 185 -1.24 -10.76 3.95
C VAL A 185 -0.08 -9.79 3.72
N SER A 186 -0.25 -8.53 4.10
CA SER A 186 0.83 -7.55 4.28
C SER A 186 0.61 -6.79 5.59
N GLY A 187 1.56 -6.76 6.53
CA GLY A 187 1.41 -6.10 7.84
C GLY A 187 2.69 -5.50 8.41
N SER A 188 2.53 -4.75 9.52
CA SER A 188 3.51 -4.28 10.52
C SER A 188 2.77 -4.20 11.88
N VAL A 189 3.42 -4.53 13.01
CA VAL A 189 2.81 -4.67 14.35
C VAL A 189 3.30 -3.57 15.29
N ASP A 190 2.42 -3.05 16.16
CA ASP A 190 2.71 -2.06 17.22
C ASP A 190 2.90 -2.75 18.58
N SER A 191 3.98 -2.41 19.30
CA SER A 191 4.24 -2.88 20.67
C SER A 191 3.89 -1.77 21.66
N GLY A 192 2.61 -1.70 22.04
CA GLY A 192 2.14 -0.83 23.12
C GLY A 192 2.48 -1.42 24.50
N ALA A 193 3.67 -1.10 25.04
CA ALA A 193 3.97 -1.36 26.44
C ALA A 193 3.25 -0.33 27.32
N GLN A 194 2.12 -0.73 27.93
CA GLN A 194 1.48 0.00 29.02
C GLN A 194 2.35 -0.11 30.27
N LYS A 195 2.97 1.00 30.68
CA LYS A 195 3.61 1.15 31.99
C LYS A 195 2.50 1.38 33.02
N MET A 196 2.20 0.37 33.85
CA MET A 196 1.34 0.54 35.03
C MET A 196 2.13 1.31 36.11
N GLU A 197 1.63 2.50 36.47
CA GLU A 197 1.99 3.17 37.71
C GLU A 197 1.27 2.47 38.86
N GLY A 198 2.04 1.85 39.76
CA GLY A 198 1.55 1.35 41.04
C GLY A 198 1.62 2.45 42.09
N ASN A 199 0.46 2.86 42.59
CA ASN A 199 0.33 3.58 43.86
C ASN A 199 0.50 2.60 45.02
N GLY A 200 1.37 2.97 45.97
CA GLY A 200 1.58 2.29 47.25
C GLY A 200 2.67 2.99 48.05
#